data_AF-A0A943FFP3-F1
#
_entry.id   AF-A0A943FFP3-F1
#
_cell.length_a   1.000
_cell.length_b   1.000
_cell.length_c   1.000
_cell.angle_alpha   90.00
_cell.angle_beta   90.00
_cell.angle_gamma   90.00
#
_symmetry.space_group_name_H-M   'P 1'
#
loop_
_entity.id
_entity.type
_entity.pdbx_description
1 polymer ?
#
loop_
_entity_poly.entity_id
_entity_poly.type
_entity_poly.pdbx_seq_one_letter_code
_entity_poly.pdbx_strand_id
1 'polypeptide(L)'
;MKYTEHYQLNQWDAADRVLREDFNRDNAAVDAALAKCVSNHVYSRLLHAVVPSDTPRFDLDVSPLDLAAFQELILYSEAFVYKRYDYTYLRCNGQANGYFIGDTEYTRLADISCSYTGGAYSRTSLILTPSAIYATGNGGNWENQKYLSRQSDESIAFQLSPEALTTLNIMVFNGNDPAQLKAGSSFTLYGLRR
;
A
#
# COMPACT_ATOMS: atom_id res chain seq x y z
N MET A 1 -33.82 32.10 -11.46
CA MET A 1 -33.08 30.87 -11.17
C MET A 1 -31.77 30.89 -11.94
N LYS A 2 -30.65 30.95 -11.22
CA LYS A 2 -29.30 30.83 -11.78
C LYS A 2 -28.83 29.40 -11.57
N TYR A 3 -27.79 28.98 -12.29
CA TYR A 3 -27.21 27.65 -12.15
C TYR A 3 -25.70 27.75 -11.97
N THR A 4 -25.12 26.79 -11.24
CA THR A 4 -23.66 26.62 -11.25
C THR A 4 -23.19 26.24 -12.65
N GLU A 5 -22.06 26.80 -13.08
CA GLU A 5 -21.52 26.61 -14.43
C GLU A 5 -21.22 25.13 -14.74
N HIS A 6 -20.61 24.41 -13.79
CA HIS A 6 -20.10 23.06 -14.02
C HIS A 6 -21.08 21.94 -13.65
N TYR A 7 -22.06 22.20 -12.79
CA TYR A 7 -22.92 21.14 -12.22
C TYR A 7 -24.41 21.41 -12.39
N GLN A 8 -24.79 22.53 -13.00
CA GLN A 8 -26.18 22.91 -13.25
C GLN A 8 -27.06 22.83 -11.98
N LEU A 9 -26.46 23.10 -10.81
CA LEU A 9 -27.16 23.12 -9.53
C LEU A 9 -27.87 24.45 -9.37
N ASN A 10 -29.06 24.44 -8.78
CA ASN A 10 -29.83 25.68 -8.62
C ASN A 10 -29.08 26.64 -7.69
N GLN A 11 -29.01 27.90 -8.09
CA GLN A 11 -28.54 29.02 -7.28
C GLN A 11 -29.72 29.96 -7.01
N TRP A 12 -29.94 30.23 -5.73
CA TRP A 12 -30.99 31.13 -5.24
C TRP A 12 -30.37 32.47 -4.82
N ASP A 13 -30.91 33.57 -5.35
CA ASP A 13 -30.67 34.91 -4.81
C ASP A 13 -31.56 35.15 -3.57
N ALA A 14 -31.25 36.14 -2.71
CA ALA A 14 -31.99 36.37 -1.46
C ALA A 14 -33.49 36.66 -1.64
N ALA A 15 -33.91 37.10 -2.84
CA ALA A 15 -35.31 37.34 -3.19
C ALA A 15 -36.02 36.11 -3.79
N ASP A 16 -35.29 35.02 -4.10
CA ASP A 16 -35.86 33.83 -4.70
C ASP A 16 -36.63 32.99 -3.67
N ARG A 17 -37.75 32.41 -4.10
CA ARG A 17 -38.49 31.44 -3.30
C ARG A 17 -37.79 30.07 -3.37
N VAL A 18 -37.34 29.56 -2.23
CA VAL A 18 -36.74 28.22 -2.12
C VAL A 18 -37.84 27.15 -2.23
N LEU A 19 -37.68 26.18 -3.14
CA LEU A 19 -38.60 25.05 -3.34
C LEU A 19 -37.94 23.74 -2.91
N ARG A 20 -38.67 22.93 -2.14
CA ARG A 20 -38.16 21.65 -1.59
C ARG A 20 -37.78 20.64 -2.69
N GLU A 21 -38.51 20.64 -3.80
CA GLU A 21 -38.25 19.73 -4.93
C GLU A 21 -36.93 20.04 -5.63
N ASP A 22 -36.60 21.33 -5.80
CA ASP A 22 -35.33 21.76 -6.39
C ASP A 22 -34.15 21.37 -5.49
N PHE A 23 -34.30 21.54 -4.17
CA PHE A 23 -33.30 21.11 -3.20
C PHE A 23 -33.08 19.59 -3.20
N ASN A 24 -34.16 18.81 -3.21
CA ASN A 24 -34.06 17.35 -3.28
C ASN A 24 -33.40 16.88 -4.58
N ARG A 25 -33.70 17.55 -5.70
CA ARG A 25 -33.09 17.26 -7.00
C ARG A 25 -31.59 17.56 -7.00
N ASP A 26 -31.18 18.70 -6.47
CA ASP A 26 -29.76 19.06 -6.38
C ASP A 26 -28.99 18.13 -5.44
N ASN A 27 -29.56 17.76 -4.30
CA ASN A 27 -28.95 16.77 -3.40
C ASN A 27 -28.77 15.42 -4.11
N ALA A 28 -29.79 14.94 -4.82
CA ALA A 28 -29.67 13.70 -5.59
C ALA A 28 -28.59 13.80 -6.69
N ALA A 29 -28.44 14.96 -7.33
CA ALA A 29 -27.40 15.19 -8.33
C ALA A 29 -26.00 15.21 -7.69
N VAL A 30 -25.83 15.84 -6.53
CA VAL A 30 -24.57 15.87 -5.77
C VAL A 30 -24.22 14.49 -5.25
N ASP A 31 -25.17 13.75 -4.68
CA ASP A 31 -24.97 12.38 -4.20
C ASP A 31 -24.55 11.46 -5.34
N ALA A 32 -25.20 11.56 -6.51
CA ALA A 32 -24.83 10.80 -7.69
C ALA A 32 -23.43 11.16 -8.21
N ALA A 33 -23.06 12.45 -8.19
CA ALA A 33 -21.74 12.90 -8.59
C ALA A 33 -20.65 12.41 -7.61
N LEU A 34 -20.90 12.50 -6.30
CA LEU A 34 -19.99 12.01 -5.28
C LEU A 34 -19.81 10.50 -5.37
N ALA A 35 -20.89 9.74 -5.58
CA ALA A 35 -20.83 8.30 -5.80
C ALA A 35 -19.96 7.95 -7.01
N LYS A 36 -20.06 8.70 -8.12
CA LYS A 36 -19.20 8.54 -9.30
C LYS A 36 -17.73 8.88 -9.01
N CYS A 37 -17.46 9.95 -8.25
CA CYS A 37 -16.09 10.29 -7.87
C CYS A 37 -15.46 9.18 -7.01
N VAL A 38 -16.21 8.64 -6.05
CA VAL A 38 -15.78 7.51 -5.21
C VAL A 38 -15.56 6.25 -6.04
N SER A 39 -16.45 5.93 -6.99
CA SER A 39 -16.28 4.76 -7.86
C SER A 39 -15.10 4.89 -8.82
N ASN A 40 -14.77 6.12 -9.23
CA ASN A 40 -13.69 6.40 -10.18
C ASN A 40 -12.32 6.61 -9.49
N HIS A 41 -12.24 6.46 -8.16
CA HIS A 41 -10.95 6.50 -7.46
C HIS A 41 -10.13 5.24 -7.77
N VAL A 42 -9.20 5.41 -8.71
CA VAL A 42 -8.30 4.37 -9.23
C VAL A 42 -7.39 3.81 -8.13
N TYR A 43 -6.85 4.68 -7.26
CA TYR A 43 -6.09 4.29 -6.07
C TYR A 43 -6.87 4.60 -4.79
N SER A 44 -6.95 3.61 -3.91
CA SER A 44 -7.55 3.75 -2.57
C SER A 44 -6.54 3.32 -1.50
N ARG A 45 -6.44 4.08 -0.40
CA ARG A 45 -5.69 3.63 0.78
C ARG A 45 -6.48 2.50 1.44
N LEU A 46 -5.87 1.32 1.53
CA LEU A 46 -6.49 0.12 2.08
C LEU A 46 -6.26 0.01 3.59
N LEU A 47 -5.02 0.22 4.02
CA LEU A 47 -4.67 0.23 5.44
C LEU A 47 -3.43 1.08 5.71
N HIS A 48 -3.27 1.44 6.98
CA HIS A 48 -2.07 2.06 7.53
C HIS A 48 -1.80 1.44 8.90
N ALA A 49 -0.55 1.05 9.14
CA ALA A 49 -0.15 0.45 10.41
C ALA A 49 1.20 1.00 10.87
N VAL A 50 1.34 1.11 12.19
CA VAL A 50 2.59 1.50 12.85
C VAL A 50 3.00 0.37 13.77
N VAL A 51 4.29 0.03 13.76
CA VAL A 51 4.86 -1.02 14.60
C VAL A 51 4.80 -0.57 16.06
N PRO A 52 4.07 -1.28 16.94
CA PRO A 52 3.81 -0.80 18.31
C PRO A 52 4.97 -1.03 19.27
N SER A 53 5.78 -2.05 19.02
CA SER A 53 6.94 -2.44 19.83
C SER A 53 7.97 -3.15 18.95
N ASP A 54 9.23 -3.13 19.37
CA ASP A 54 10.31 -3.76 18.60
C ASP A 54 10.02 -5.25 18.35
N THR A 55 10.16 -5.69 17.10
CA THR A 55 9.78 -7.04 16.70
C THR A 55 10.63 -7.56 15.54
N PRO A 56 11.00 -8.85 15.49
CA PRO A 56 11.67 -9.43 14.32
C PRO A 56 10.74 -9.59 13.11
N ARG A 57 9.42 -9.53 13.33
CA ARG A 57 8.39 -9.70 12.30
C ARG A 57 7.17 -8.83 12.62
N PHE A 58 6.66 -8.12 11.62
CA PHE A 58 5.41 -7.37 11.71
C PHE A 58 4.44 -7.84 10.63
N ASP A 59 3.21 -8.17 11.05
CA ASP A 59 2.20 -8.74 10.17
C ASP A 59 1.15 -7.69 9.85
N LEU A 60 1.01 -7.37 8.56
CA LEU A 60 -0.12 -6.63 8.03
C LEU A 60 -1.22 -7.61 7.67
N ASP A 61 -2.32 -7.58 8.42
CA ASP A 61 -3.53 -8.33 8.11
C ASP A 61 -4.23 -7.71 6.91
N VAL A 62 -4.33 -8.47 5.83
CA VAL A 62 -5.04 -8.11 4.60
C VAL A 62 -6.24 -9.02 4.35
N SER A 63 -6.51 -9.98 5.25
CA SER A 63 -7.64 -10.90 5.14
C SER A 63 -9.03 -10.23 5.08
N PRO A 64 -9.26 -9.03 5.65
CA PRO A 64 -10.54 -8.35 5.51
C PRO A 64 -10.75 -7.68 4.13
N LEU A 65 -9.72 -7.63 3.28
CA LEU A 65 -9.75 -6.91 2.01
C LEU A 65 -10.20 -7.82 0.86
N ASP A 66 -11.07 -7.30 -0.02
CA ASP A 66 -11.37 -7.95 -1.29
C ASP A 66 -10.24 -7.69 -2.30
N LEU A 67 -9.18 -8.50 -2.21
CA LEU A 67 -7.99 -8.34 -3.05
C LEU A 67 -8.22 -8.69 -4.52
N ALA A 68 -9.29 -9.43 -4.86
CA ALA A 68 -9.65 -9.74 -6.24
C ALA A 68 -10.06 -8.49 -7.03
N ALA A 69 -10.57 -7.46 -6.34
CA ALA A 69 -10.95 -6.17 -6.93
C ALA A 69 -9.75 -5.31 -7.38
N PHE A 70 -8.52 -5.73 -7.11
CA PHE A 70 -7.31 -4.95 -7.38
C PHE A 70 -6.38 -5.67 -8.38
N GLN A 71 -5.71 -4.89 -9.21
CA GLN A 71 -4.65 -5.38 -10.12
C GLN A 71 -3.25 -5.17 -9.54
N GLU A 72 -3.07 -4.18 -8.67
CA GLU A 72 -1.80 -3.88 -8.01
C GLU A 72 -2.05 -3.43 -6.57
N LEU A 73 -1.19 -3.86 -5.66
CA LEU A 73 -1.04 -3.27 -4.34
C LEU A 73 0.28 -2.50 -4.28
N ILE A 74 0.27 -1.33 -3.66
CA ILE A 74 1.47 -0.52 -3.45
C ILE A 74 1.67 -0.36 -1.95
N LEU A 75 2.77 -0.93 -1.45
CA LEU A 75 3.19 -0.81 -0.06
C LEU A 75 4.23 0.30 0.06
N TYR A 76 3.86 1.41 0.67
CA TYR A 76 4.81 2.41 1.15
C TYR A 76 5.30 2.04 2.54
N SER A 77 6.61 2.10 2.75
CA SER A 77 7.25 1.71 4.00
C SER A 77 8.22 2.79 4.47
N GLU A 78 8.17 3.05 5.78
CA GLU A 78 9.19 3.76 6.52
C GLU A 78 9.67 2.81 7.63
N ALA A 79 10.68 2.01 7.31
CA ALA A 79 11.18 0.94 8.17
C ALA A 79 12.47 1.36 8.89
N PHE A 80 12.48 1.20 10.21
CA PHE A 80 13.64 1.54 11.04
C PHE A 80 14.22 0.29 11.71
N VAL A 81 15.54 0.19 11.72
CA VAL A 81 16.30 -0.96 12.25
C VAL A 81 17.44 -0.49 13.15
N TYR A 82 18.15 -1.39 13.83
CA TYR A 82 19.22 -1.01 14.77
C TYR A 82 20.60 -1.01 14.14
N LYS A 83 20.86 -1.93 13.19
CA LYS A 83 22.19 -2.13 12.62
C LYS A 83 22.20 -1.81 11.14
N ARG A 84 23.36 -1.39 10.64
CA ARG A 84 23.60 -1.05 9.23
C ARG A 84 23.28 -2.19 8.25
N TYR A 85 23.54 -3.42 8.70
CA TYR A 85 23.35 -4.65 7.92
C TYR A 85 22.05 -5.39 8.29
N ASP A 86 21.14 -4.75 9.02
CA ASP A 86 19.78 -5.26 9.09
C ASP A 86 19.11 -5.03 7.73
N TYR A 87 18.43 -6.06 7.24
CA TYR A 87 17.65 -6.04 6.00
C TYR A 87 16.20 -6.32 6.32
N THR A 88 15.30 -5.61 5.63
CA THR A 88 13.86 -5.84 5.71
C THR A 88 13.36 -6.42 4.40
N TYR A 89 12.45 -7.37 4.49
CA TYR A 89 11.85 -8.00 3.30
C TYR A 89 10.43 -8.46 3.56
N LEU A 90 9.73 -8.75 2.47
CA LEU A 90 8.32 -9.11 2.45
C LEU A 90 8.13 -10.62 2.26
N ARG A 91 7.19 -11.20 3.00
CA ARG A 91 6.65 -12.55 2.78
C ARG A 91 5.12 -12.52 2.73
N CYS A 92 4.53 -13.55 2.16
CA CYS A 92 3.10 -13.78 2.14
C CYS A 92 2.75 -14.96 3.06
N ASN A 93 1.68 -14.81 3.86
CA ASN A 93 1.08 -15.89 4.65
C ASN A 93 2.06 -16.69 5.53
N GLY A 94 3.10 -16.03 6.04
CA GLY A 94 4.17 -16.63 6.85
C GLY A 94 5.08 -17.60 6.08
N GLN A 95 4.91 -17.74 4.76
CA GLN A 95 5.64 -18.71 3.95
C GLN A 95 7.10 -18.30 3.82
N ALA A 96 8.01 -19.21 4.19
CA ALA A 96 9.44 -18.96 4.15
C ALA A 96 10.10 -19.28 2.80
N ASN A 97 9.40 -20.05 1.97
CA ASN A 97 9.88 -20.67 0.73
C ASN A 97 8.82 -20.51 -0.38
N GLY A 98 9.13 -20.94 -1.59
CA GLY A 98 8.21 -20.94 -2.74
C GLY A 98 8.21 -19.64 -3.56
N TYR A 99 9.19 -18.76 -3.33
CA TYR A 99 9.37 -17.53 -4.09
C TYR A 99 10.39 -17.76 -5.20
N PHE A 100 10.14 -17.35 -6.43
CA PHE A 100 10.99 -17.72 -7.57
C PHE A 100 11.34 -16.56 -8.48
N ILE A 101 12.57 -16.61 -9.02
CA ILE A 101 12.99 -15.89 -10.22
C ILE A 101 13.57 -16.93 -11.18
N GLY A 102 12.88 -17.17 -12.31
CA GLY A 102 13.17 -18.33 -13.15
C GLY A 102 13.11 -19.62 -12.32
N ASP A 103 14.18 -20.41 -12.38
CA ASP A 103 14.31 -21.68 -11.63
C ASP A 103 14.95 -21.49 -10.24
N THR A 104 15.31 -20.26 -9.86
CA THR A 104 15.97 -19.98 -8.58
C THR A 104 14.95 -19.69 -7.49
N GLU A 105 14.97 -20.49 -6.42
CA GLU A 105 14.14 -20.27 -5.24
C GLU A 105 14.77 -19.24 -4.29
N TYR A 106 13.93 -18.35 -3.79
CA TYR A 106 14.21 -17.32 -2.81
C TYR A 106 13.34 -17.52 -1.57
N THR A 107 13.72 -16.84 -0.49
CA THR A 107 13.02 -16.92 0.80
C THR A 107 12.10 -15.73 1.08
N ARG A 108 11.84 -14.89 0.07
CA ARG A 108 11.14 -13.61 0.19
C ARG A 108 10.51 -13.19 -1.13
N LEU A 109 9.46 -12.36 -1.06
CA LEU A 109 8.75 -11.80 -2.22
C LEU A 109 9.35 -10.48 -2.72
N ALA A 110 9.89 -9.65 -1.84
CA ALA A 110 10.54 -8.41 -2.22
C ALA A 110 11.42 -7.90 -1.08
N ASP A 111 12.42 -7.09 -1.41
CA ASP A 111 13.15 -6.30 -0.41
C ASP A 111 12.38 -5.02 -0.06
N ILE A 112 12.51 -4.60 1.19
CA ILE A 112 11.97 -3.34 1.70
C ILE A 112 13.18 -2.54 2.20
N SER A 113 13.27 -1.26 1.85
CA SER A 113 14.37 -0.43 2.35
C SER A 113 14.11 -0.06 3.80
N CYS A 114 15.16 -0.15 4.62
CA CYS A 114 15.15 0.26 6.02
C CYS A 114 16.37 1.12 6.33
N SER A 115 16.29 1.87 7.43
CA SER A 115 17.39 2.70 7.91
C SER A 115 17.65 2.51 9.40
N TYR A 116 18.94 2.52 9.76
CA TYR A 116 19.40 2.55 11.15
C TYR A 116 19.62 3.99 11.66
N THR A 117 19.69 4.96 10.75
CA THR A 117 19.95 6.38 11.04
C THR A 117 18.72 7.28 10.84
N GLY A 118 17.62 6.75 10.30
CA GLY A 118 16.41 7.49 9.91
C GLY A 118 16.30 7.73 8.39
N GLY A 119 15.13 8.19 7.95
CA GLY A 119 14.91 8.66 6.56
C GLY A 119 14.96 7.59 5.46
N ALA A 120 14.63 6.33 5.76
CA ALA A 120 14.39 5.32 4.73
C ALA A 120 12.93 5.38 4.26
N TYR A 121 12.74 5.53 2.95
CA TYR A 121 11.43 5.44 2.32
C TYR A 121 11.52 4.45 1.17
N SER A 122 10.60 3.50 1.14
CA SER A 122 10.48 2.57 0.02
C SER A 122 9.05 2.38 -0.44
N ARG A 123 8.94 1.97 -1.70
CA ARG A 123 7.75 1.51 -2.37
C ARG A 123 7.96 0.08 -2.81
N THR A 124 7.06 -0.81 -2.44
CA THR A 124 6.99 -2.16 -2.99
C THR A 124 5.70 -2.29 -3.80
N SER A 125 5.83 -2.64 -5.07
CA SER A 125 4.69 -2.94 -5.95
C SER A 125 4.43 -4.43 -5.93
N LEU A 126 3.16 -4.83 -5.76
CA LEU A 126 2.70 -6.20 -5.83
C LEU A 126 1.65 -6.30 -6.95
N ILE A 127 1.98 -6.93 -8.06
CA ILE A 127 1.06 -7.18 -9.18
C ILE A 127 0.27 -8.45 -8.87
N LEU A 128 -1.05 -8.33 -8.89
CA LEU A 128 -1.98 -9.42 -8.57
C LEU A 128 -2.47 -10.08 -9.87
N THR A 129 -2.08 -11.34 -10.09
CA THR A 129 -2.63 -12.17 -11.17
C THR A 129 -3.57 -13.23 -10.58
N PRO A 130 -4.36 -13.95 -11.39
CA PRO A 130 -5.30 -14.95 -10.87
C PRO A 130 -4.66 -16.08 -10.05
N SER A 131 -3.38 -16.39 -10.26
CA SER A 131 -2.69 -17.53 -9.63
C SER A 131 -1.33 -17.21 -9.02
N ALA A 132 -0.84 -15.98 -9.16
CA ALA A 132 0.46 -15.57 -8.65
C ALA A 132 0.49 -14.09 -8.28
N ILE A 133 1.38 -13.77 -7.34
CA ILE A 133 1.74 -12.41 -6.96
C ILE A 133 3.19 -12.18 -7.38
N TYR A 134 3.43 -11.09 -8.10
CA TYR A 134 4.77 -10.63 -8.46
C TYR A 134 5.08 -9.38 -7.68
N ALA A 135 6.28 -9.25 -7.14
CA ALA A 135 6.64 -8.01 -6.47
C ALA A 135 8.04 -7.51 -6.81
N THR A 136 8.17 -6.19 -6.74
CA THR A 136 9.44 -5.49 -6.83
C THR A 136 9.45 -4.36 -5.80
N GLY A 137 10.56 -4.27 -5.07
CA GLY A 137 10.84 -3.22 -4.11
C GLY A 137 11.81 -2.19 -4.69
N ASN A 138 11.47 -0.91 -4.53
CA ASN A 138 12.36 0.19 -4.79
C ASN A 138 12.40 1.11 -3.57
N GLY A 139 13.58 1.51 -3.14
CA GLY A 139 13.67 2.56 -2.14
C GLY A 139 15.09 3.01 -1.91
N GLY A 140 15.22 3.92 -0.97
CA GLY A 140 16.52 4.42 -0.58
C GLY A 140 16.46 5.14 0.74
N ASN A 141 17.64 5.46 1.23
CA ASN A 141 17.84 6.23 2.42
C ASN A 141 18.77 7.40 2.10
N TRP A 142 18.46 8.56 2.68
CA TRP A 142 19.32 9.73 2.59
C TRP A 142 20.25 9.76 3.79
N GLU A 143 21.52 9.41 3.59
CA GLU A 143 22.53 9.35 4.65
C GLU A 143 23.75 10.19 4.28
N ASN A 144 24.28 10.97 5.23
CA ASN A 144 25.51 11.76 5.04
C ASN A 144 25.51 12.61 3.75
N GLN A 145 24.38 13.25 3.44
CA GLN A 145 24.16 14.02 2.21
C GLN A 145 24.31 13.22 0.91
N LYS A 146 24.09 11.89 0.96
CA LYS A 146 24.10 11.00 -0.21
C LYS A 146 22.84 10.16 -0.25
N TYR A 147 22.31 9.95 -1.46
CA TYR A 147 21.26 8.97 -1.70
C TYR A 147 21.87 7.58 -1.80
N LEU A 148 21.42 6.67 -0.95
CA LEU A 148 21.76 5.25 -1.01
C LEU A 148 20.55 4.49 -1.55
N SER A 149 20.67 4.01 -2.78
CA SER A 149 19.65 3.18 -3.42
C SER A 149 19.73 1.75 -2.91
N ARG A 150 18.61 1.17 -2.48
CA ARG A 150 18.44 -0.27 -2.28
C ARG A 150 17.27 -0.70 -3.16
N GLN A 151 17.57 -1.34 -4.28
CA GLN A 151 16.58 -1.92 -5.20
C GLN A 151 16.62 -3.44 -5.04
N SER A 152 15.46 -4.08 -5.08
CA SER A 152 15.42 -5.46 -5.56
C SER A 152 15.44 -5.36 -7.09
N ASP A 153 16.59 -5.56 -7.71
CA ASP A 153 16.75 -5.37 -9.17
C ASP A 153 15.89 -6.36 -9.99
N GLU A 154 15.23 -7.33 -9.34
CA GLU A 154 14.48 -8.42 -9.97
C GLU A 154 13.07 -8.56 -9.37
N SER A 155 12.08 -8.86 -10.22
CA SER A 155 10.71 -9.18 -9.78
C SER A 155 10.62 -10.63 -9.34
N ILE A 156 10.27 -10.87 -8.07
CA ILE A 156 10.12 -12.23 -7.52
C ILE A 156 8.64 -12.60 -7.56
N ALA A 157 8.34 -13.85 -7.93
CA ALA A 157 6.99 -14.39 -7.99
C ALA A 157 6.70 -15.35 -6.83
N PHE A 158 5.45 -15.36 -6.37
CA PHE A 158 4.92 -16.34 -5.42
C PHE A 158 3.60 -16.89 -5.96
N GLN A 159 3.46 -18.22 -6.05
CA GLN A 159 2.21 -18.83 -6.51
C GLN A 159 1.16 -18.76 -5.41
N LEU A 160 0.30 -17.74 -5.50
CA LEU A 160 -0.77 -17.45 -4.57
C LEU A 160 -1.84 -16.63 -5.29
N SER A 161 -3.12 -16.99 -5.14
CA SER A 161 -4.20 -16.14 -5.65
C SER A 161 -4.43 -14.94 -4.72
N PRO A 162 -5.01 -13.83 -5.21
CA PRO A 162 -5.30 -12.67 -4.39
C PRO A 162 -6.19 -13.00 -3.18
N GLU A 163 -7.19 -13.86 -3.36
CA GLU A 163 -8.14 -14.29 -2.32
C GLU A 163 -7.47 -15.16 -1.26
N ALA A 164 -6.37 -15.83 -1.61
CA ALA A 164 -5.61 -16.64 -0.68
C ALA A 164 -4.61 -15.82 0.15
N LEU A 165 -4.33 -14.57 -0.20
CA LEU A 165 -3.45 -13.70 0.56
C LEU A 165 -4.17 -13.17 1.81
N THR A 166 -3.66 -13.54 2.98
CA THR A 166 -4.23 -13.17 4.28
C THR A 166 -3.31 -12.25 5.08
N THR A 167 -1.99 -12.42 4.94
CA THR A 167 -1.02 -11.56 5.63
C THR A 167 0.16 -11.20 4.75
N LEU A 168 0.60 -9.95 4.86
CA LEU A 168 1.90 -9.49 4.39
C LEU A 168 2.84 -9.37 5.60
N ASN A 169 3.92 -10.15 5.61
CA ASN A 169 4.85 -10.21 6.74
C ASN A 169 6.10 -9.40 6.41
N ILE A 170 6.34 -8.34 7.18
CA ILE A 170 7.57 -7.58 7.14
C ILE A 170 8.54 -8.25 8.10
N MET A 171 9.59 -8.82 7.53
CA MET A 171 10.62 -9.55 8.25
C MET A 171 11.87 -8.68 8.39
N VAL A 172 12.65 -8.91 9.44
CA VAL A 172 14.00 -8.35 9.58
C VAL A 172 15.02 -9.49 9.67
N PHE A 173 16.18 -9.31 9.05
CA PHE A 173 17.25 -10.30 9.05
C PHE A 173 18.63 -9.66 9.07
N ASN A 174 19.56 -10.31 9.77
CA ASN A 174 20.97 -9.94 9.81
C ASN A 174 21.84 -11.21 9.95
N GLY A 175 21.73 -12.13 9.00
CA GLY A 175 22.49 -13.38 9.05
C GLY A 175 22.12 -14.20 10.29
N ASN A 176 23.10 -14.38 11.18
CA ASN A 176 22.95 -15.12 12.43
C ASN A 176 22.61 -14.23 13.63
N ASP A 177 22.66 -12.91 13.46
CA ASP A 177 22.40 -11.96 14.54
C ASP A 177 20.90 -11.72 14.73
N PRO A 178 20.45 -11.55 15.99
CA PRO A 178 19.13 -11.00 16.26
C PRO A 178 18.97 -9.63 15.59
N ALA A 179 17.88 -9.46 14.85
CA ALA A 179 17.50 -8.24 14.18
C ALA A 179 16.04 -7.91 14.49
N GLN A 180 15.74 -6.62 14.63
CA GLN A 180 14.42 -6.13 15.00
C GLN A 180 14.04 -4.92 14.16
N LEU A 181 12.76 -4.88 13.79
CA LEU A 181 12.07 -3.70 13.30
C LEU A 181 11.71 -2.85 14.51
N LYS A 182 12.13 -1.58 14.49
CA LYS A 182 11.87 -0.65 15.59
C LYS A 182 10.41 -0.26 15.65
N ALA A 183 9.93 -0.06 16.88
CA ALA A 183 8.68 0.65 17.14
C ALA A 183 8.67 2.01 16.43
N GLY A 184 7.51 2.40 15.90
CA GLY A 184 7.36 3.62 15.10
C GLY A 184 7.64 3.45 13.60
N SER A 185 8.17 2.31 13.15
CA SER A 185 8.18 1.98 11.72
C SER A 185 6.74 1.95 11.18
N SER A 186 6.51 2.43 9.97
CA SER A 186 5.15 2.56 9.42
C SER A 186 5.00 1.97 8.03
N PHE A 187 3.79 1.47 7.75
CA PHE A 187 3.45 0.81 6.50
C PHE A 187 2.07 1.27 6.04
N THR A 188 1.99 1.71 4.78
CA THR A 188 0.72 2.14 4.17
C THR A 188 0.50 1.36 2.89
N LEU A 189 -0.64 0.68 2.81
CA LEU A 189 -1.03 -0.09 1.64
C LEU A 189 -2.06 0.67 0.82
N TYR A 190 -1.81 0.80 -0.47
CA TYR A 190 -2.77 1.30 -1.46
C TYR A 190 -3.12 0.18 -2.44
N GLY A 191 -4.32 0.24 -3.01
CA GLY A 191 -4.77 -0.67 -4.05
C GLY A 191 -5.18 0.07 -5.31
N LEU A 192 -4.72 -0.43 -6.46
CA LEU A 192 -5.14 -0.04 -7.80
C LEU A 192 -6.31 -0.92 -8.25
N ARG A 193 -7.50 -0.34 -8.39
CA ARG A 193 -8.69 -1.10 -8.81
C ARG A 193 -8.56 -1.61 -10.26
N ARG A 194 -9.15 -2.78 -10.50
CA ARG A 194 -9.39 -3.33 -11.85
C ARG A 194 -10.50 -2.57 -12.58
#